data_AF-A0A534AUC1-F1
#
_entry.id   AF-A0A534AUC1-F1
#
_cell.length_a   1.000
_cell.length_b   1.000
_cell.length_c   1.000
_cell.angle_alpha   90.00
_cell.angle_beta   90.00
_cell.angle_gamma   90.00
#
_symmetry.space_group_name_H-M   'P 1'
#
loop_
_entity.id
_entity.type
_entity.pdbx_description
1 polymer ?
#
loop_
_entity_poly.entity_id
_entity_poly.type
_entity_poly.pdbx_seq_one_letter_code
_entity_poly.pdbx_strand_id
1 'polypeptide(L)' 'MSGSIRAVIDTNALQHNLSVVRARAGSARVMAVVKANAYGHGLLPTALALQGADA' A
#
# COMPACT_ATOMS: atom_id res chain seq x y z
N MET A 1 17.09 -17.20 13.55
CA MET A 1 17.12 -15.79 13.11
C MET A 1 17.39 -14.92 14.33
N SER A 2 18.57 -14.30 14.39
CA SER A 2 19.00 -13.41 15.47
C SER A 2 18.86 -11.96 14.99
N GLY A 3 18.17 -11.12 15.79
CA GLY A 3 17.98 -9.68 15.55
C GLY A 3 16.58 -9.20 15.94
N SER A 4 16.45 -8.54 17.10
CA SER A 4 15.19 -8.09 17.72
C SER A 4 14.66 -6.76 17.17
N ILE A 5 14.55 -6.63 15.84
CA ILE A 5 13.94 -5.45 15.21
C ILE A 5 12.98 -5.92 14.12
N ARG A 6 11.75 -5.40 14.15
CA ARG A 6 10.70 -5.73 13.17
C ARG A 6 9.98 -4.45 12.74
N ALA A 7 9.64 -4.38 11.46
CA ALA A 7 8.65 -3.44 10.94
C ALA A 7 7.30 -4.16 10.89
N VAL A 8 6.29 -3.62 11.56
CA VAL A 8 4.92 -4.13 11.51
C VAL A 8 4.14 -3.20 10.59
N ILE A 9 3.59 -3.76 9.52
CA ILE A 9 2.85 -3.01 8.51
C ILE A 9 1.37 -3.32 8.66
N ASP A 10 0.57 -2.27 8.87
CA ASP A 10 -0.89 -2.37 8.91
C ASP A 10 -1.47 -2.25 7.49
N THR A 11 -1.98 -3.38 6.97
CA THR A 11 -2.61 -3.41 5.64
C THR A 11 -3.98 -2.74 5.60
N ASN A 12 -4.68 -2.63 6.73
CA ASN A 12 -5.95 -1.90 6.80
C ASN A 12 -5.71 -0.39 6.66
N ALA A 13 -4.60 0.11 7.20
CA ALA A 13 -4.20 1.50 7.00
C ALA A 13 -3.91 1.80 5.51
N LEU A 14 -3.28 0.86 4.79
CA LEU A 14 -3.06 1.00 3.34
C LEU A 14 -4.38 1.08 2.57
N GLN A 15 -5.34 0.21 2.89
CA GLN A 15 -6.68 0.22 2.28
C GLN A 15 -7.47 1.50 2.59
N HIS A 16 -7.41 1.95 3.84
CA HIS A 16 -8.00 3.22 4.25
C HIS A 16 -7.39 4.40 3.48
N ASN A 17 -6.06 4.45 3.37
CA ASN A 17 -5.39 5.52 2.63
C ASN A 17 -5.79 5.51 1.14
N LEU A 18 -5.89 4.33 0.53
CA LEU A 18 -6.36 4.20 -0.84
C LEU A 18 -7.80 4.72 -1.01
N SER A 19 -8.71 4.45 -0.07
CA SER A 19 -10.09 4.96 -0.15
C SER A 19 -10.15 6.49 -0.06
N VAL A 20 -9.32 7.09 0.81
CA VAL A 20 -9.19 8.54 0.94
C VAL A 20 -8.61 9.15 -0.35
N VAL A 21 -7.58 8.54 -0.93
CA VAL A 21 -6.99 9.00 -2.21
C VAL A 21 -8.03 8.93 -3.32
N ARG A 22 -8.77 7.83 -3.45
CA ARG A 22 -9.84 7.69 -4.46
C ARG A 22 -10.93 8.75 -4.29
N ALA A 23 -11.37 9.00 -3.06
CA ALA A 23 -12.37 10.03 -2.78
C ALA A 23 -11.90 11.43 -3.21
N ARG A 24 -10.59 11.72 -3.07
CA ARG A 24 -9.99 13.01 -3.45
C ARG A 24 -9.66 13.10 -4.94
N ALA A 25 -9.34 11.99 -5.58
CA ALA A 25 -9.00 11.92 -7.01
C ALA A 25 -10.22 12.13 -7.92
N GLY A 26 -11.44 11.94 -7.39
CA GLY A 26 -12.68 12.07 -8.17
C GLY A 26 -12.73 11.05 -9.30
N SER A 27 -12.77 11.52 -10.54
CA SER A 27 -12.79 10.66 -11.73
C SER A 27 -11.39 10.30 -12.28
N ALA A 28 -10.31 10.84 -11.69
CA ALA A 28 -8.96 10.50 -12.12
C ALA A 28 -8.59 9.07 -11.71
N ARG A 29 -7.79 8.40 -12.55
CA ARG A 29 -7.23 7.08 -12.22
C ARG A 29 -6.17 7.19 -11.13
N VAL A 30 -6.15 6.23 -10.22
CA VAL A 30 -5.18 6.12 -9.13
C VAL A 30 -4.24 4.95 -9.41
N MET A 31 -2.92 5.21 -9.40
CA MET A 31 -1.88 4.19 -9.56
C MET A 31 -1.18 3.92 -8.22
N ALA A 32 -1.09 2.65 -7.81
CA ALA A 32 -0.35 2.23 -6.63
C ALA A 32 1.13 1.99 -6.99
N VAL A 33 1.97 3.01 -6.80
CA VAL A 33 3.41 2.87 -7.03
C VAL A 33 4.05 2.06 -5.90
N VAL A 34 4.46 0.82 -6.18
CA VAL A 34 5.04 -0.11 -5.19
C VAL A 34 6.50 -0.47 -5.44
N LYS A 35 7.27 0.45 -6.03
CA LYS A 35 8.71 0.26 -6.27
C LYS A 35 9.50 0.04 -4.95
N ALA A 36 10.72 -0.49 -5.08
CA ALA A 36 11.62 -0.71 -3.94
C ALA A 36 10.98 -1.54 -2.81
N ASN A 37 10.38 -2.69 -3.14
CA ASN A 37 9.67 -3.55 -2.21
C ASN A 37 8.54 -2.82 -1.46
N ALA A 38 7.72 -2.07 -2.20
CA ALA A 38 6.72 -1.15 -1.66
C ALA A 38 7.29 -0.16 -0.63
N TYR A 39 8.41 0.49 -0.96
CA TYR A 39 9.13 1.39 -0.04
C TYR A 39 9.43 0.77 1.33
N GLY A 40 9.76 -0.53 1.35
CA GLY A 40 10.07 -1.27 2.58
C GLY A 40 8.85 -1.85 3.32
N HIS A 41 7.63 -1.64 2.83
CA HIS A 41 6.40 -2.21 3.42
C HIS A 41 6.19 -3.69 3.04
N GLY A 42 6.88 -4.18 2.01
CA GLY A 42 6.73 -5.54 1.48
C GLY A 42 5.83 -5.57 0.24
N LEU A 43 6.42 -5.92 -0.90
CA LEU A 43 5.79 -5.81 -2.22
C LEU A 43 4.44 -6.53 -2.30
N LEU A 44 4.43 -7.84 -2.03
CA LEU A 44 3.24 -8.67 -2.15
C LEU A 44 2.09 -8.23 -1.21
N PRO A 45 2.30 -8.13 0.11
CA PRO A 45 1.21 -7.73 1.01
C PRO A 45 0.70 -6.32 0.71
N THR A 46 1.58 -5.38 0.34
CA THR A 46 1.14 -4.03 -0.06
C THR A 46 0.38 -4.05 -1.38
N ALA A 47 0.82 -4.78 -2.39
CA ALA A 47 0.10 -4.88 -3.67
C ALA A 47 -1.29 -5.49 -3.50
N LEU A 48 -1.42 -6.53 -2.67
CA LEU A 48 -2.73 -7.13 -2.34
C LEU A 48 -3.63 -6.16 -1.56
N ALA A 49 -3.08 -5.41 -0.60
CA ALA A 49 -3.84 -4.41 0.14
C ALA A 49 -4.28 -3.23 -0.74
N LEU A 50 -3.52 -2.92 -1.81
CA LEU A 50 -3.79 -1.82 -2.73
C LEU A 50 -4.44 -2.27 -4.05
N GLN A 51 -4.95 -3.51 -4.15
CA GLN A 51 -5.53 -4.07 -5.37
C GLN A 51 -6.73 -3.27 -5.94
N GLY A 52 -7.31 -2.37 -5.15
CA GLY A 52 -8.35 -1.45 -5.60
C GLY A 52 -7.83 -0.19 -6.31
N ALA A 53 -6.52 -0.06 -6.53
CA ALA A 53 -5.96 0.94 -7.43
C ALA A 53 -6.21 0.54 -8.89
N ASP A 54 -6.26 1.52 -9.78
CA ASP A 54 -6.59 1.28 -11.19
C ASP A 54 -5.35 0.85 -12.02
N ALA A 55 -4.15 0.98 -11.46
CA ALA A 55 -2.87 0.57 -12.04
C ALA A 55 -1.78 0.34 -10.97
#